data_AF-A0A7X9EAL8-F1
#
_entry.id   AF-A0A7X9EAL8-F1
#
_cell.length_a   1.000
_cell.length_b   1.000
_cell.length_c   1.000
_cell.angle_alpha   90.00
_cell.angle_beta   90.00
_cell.angle_gamma   90.00
#
_symmetry.space_group_name_H-M   'P 1'
#
loop_
_entity.id
_entity.type
_entity.pdbx_description
1 polymer ?
#
loop_
_entity_poly.entity_id
_entity_poly.type
_entity_poly.pdbx_seq_one_letter_code
_entity_poly.pdbx_strand_id
1 'polypeptide(L)'
;MIKLADEKLRAANLINNDNISKKYDGKTAALSVSVAMSDILPTLAIYYQEFEENGACRRKVLNVVATMINKPDEEGTKFSNAEDLMRYAVGRDADLQYIKRQVIDCAIALKHVVRTYNLV
;
A
#
# COMPACT_ATOMS: atom_id res chain seq x y z
N MET A 1 -10.03 -9.40 2.08
CA MET A 1 -9.43 -8.07 2.03
C MET A 1 -9.18 -7.47 3.41
N ILE A 2 -10.20 -7.23 4.24
CA ILE A 2 -10.01 -6.62 5.58
C ILE A 2 -9.10 -7.46 6.51
N LYS A 3 -9.36 -8.77 6.67
CA LYS A 3 -8.49 -9.66 7.46
C LYS A 3 -7.04 -9.68 6.95
N LEU A 4 -6.86 -9.75 5.63
CA LEU A 4 -5.55 -9.71 5.00
C LEU A 4 -4.82 -8.39 5.26
N ALA A 5 -5.53 -7.26 5.22
CA ALA A 5 -4.95 -5.95 5.52
C ALA A 5 -4.45 -5.88 6.97
N ASP A 6 -5.21 -6.44 7.92
CA ASP A 6 -4.82 -6.54 9.32
C ASP A 6 -3.55 -7.37 9.52
N GLU A 7 -3.53 -8.58 8.96
CA GLU A 7 -2.38 -9.49 8.99
C GLU A 7 -1.12 -8.82 8.44
N LYS A 8 -1.24 -8.12 7.30
CA LYS A 8 -0.09 -7.47 6.66
C LYS A 8 0.39 -6.21 7.40
N LEU A 9 -0.50 -5.45 8.03
CA LEU A 9 -0.12 -4.32 8.90
C LEU A 9 0.66 -4.81 10.13
N ARG A 10 0.20 -5.89 10.77
CA ARG A 10 0.89 -6.53 11.90
C ARG A 10 2.25 -7.09 11.48
N ALA A 11 2.31 -7.81 10.36
CA ALA A 11 3.56 -8.36 9.83
C ALA A 11 4.59 -7.29 9.45
N ALA A 12 4.14 -6.09 9.05
CA ALA A 12 5.00 -4.96 8.74
C ALA A 12 5.45 -4.16 9.97
N ASN A 13 5.10 -4.61 11.19
CA ASN A 13 5.37 -3.92 12.46
C ASN A 13 4.89 -2.46 12.47
N LEU A 14 3.76 -2.19 11.78
CA LEU A 14 3.14 -0.86 11.78
C LEU A 14 2.17 -0.65 12.94
N ILE A 15 1.78 -1.75 13.60
CA ILE A 15 0.92 -1.76 14.77
C ILE A 15 1.74 -2.25 15.97
N ASN A 16 1.64 -1.56 17.11
CA ASN A 16 2.25 -1.95 18.37
C ASN A 16 1.23 -1.87 19.50
N ASN A 17 0.88 -3.01 20.11
CA ASN A 17 -0.13 -3.10 21.18
C ASN A 17 -1.43 -2.33 20.85
N ASP A 18 -1.99 -2.61 19.68
CA ASP A 18 -3.18 -1.95 19.11
C ASP A 18 -3.07 -0.44 18.91
N ASN A 19 -1.84 0.10 18.94
CA ASN A 19 -1.55 1.48 18.59
C ASN A 19 -0.93 1.56 17.20
N ILE A 20 -1.34 2.57 16.44
CA ILE A 20 -0.74 2.93 15.16
C ILE A 20 -0.45 4.42 15.16
N SER A 21 0.74 4.79 14.67
CA SER A 21 1.13 6.20 14.59
C SER A 21 0.15 6.98 13.71
N LYS A 22 -0.37 8.12 14.20
CA LYS A 22 -1.26 9.04 13.45
C LYS A 22 -0.74 9.40 12.06
N LYS A 23 0.58 9.44 11.89
CA LYS A 23 1.21 9.71 10.59
C LYS A 23 0.87 8.67 9.51
N TYR A 24 0.44 7.46 9.87
CA TYR A 24 0.02 6.42 8.93
C TYR A 24 -1.46 6.54 8.52
N ASP A 25 -2.34 7.03 9.40
CA ASP A 25 -3.77 7.22 9.08
C ASP A 25 -3.96 8.17 7.88
N GLY A 26 -3.27 9.32 7.90
CA GLY A 26 -3.27 10.24 6.77
C GLY A 26 -2.67 9.64 5.49
N LYS A 27 -1.61 8.82 5.62
CA LYS A 27 -0.89 8.24 4.46
C LYS A 27 -1.64 7.08 3.81
N THR A 28 -2.32 6.24 4.59
CA THR A 28 -3.18 5.16 4.06
C THR A 28 -4.43 5.74 3.41
N ALA A 29 -5.04 6.76 4.02
CA ALA A 29 -6.21 7.43 3.46
C ALA A 29 -5.91 8.20 2.17
N ALA A 30 -4.72 8.80 2.05
CA ALA A 30 -4.32 9.58 0.88
C ALA A 30 -3.97 8.71 -0.34
N LEU A 31 -3.68 7.42 -0.17
CA LEU A 31 -3.19 6.58 -1.28
C LEU A 31 -4.25 6.40 -2.36
N SER A 32 -5.46 5.96 -1.99
CA SER A 32 -6.54 5.79 -2.97
C SER A 32 -6.97 7.10 -3.62
N VAL A 33 -6.92 8.21 -2.88
CA VAL A 33 -7.19 9.56 -3.41
C VAL A 33 -6.11 9.98 -4.41
N SER A 34 -4.83 9.72 -4.11
CA SER A 34 -3.72 10.04 -5.00
C SER A 34 -3.83 9.27 -6.33
N VAL A 35 -4.16 7.98 -6.27
CA VAL A 35 -4.42 7.18 -7.49
C VAL A 35 -5.60 7.73 -8.30
N ALA A 36 -6.65 8.22 -7.63
CA ALA A 36 -7.78 8.81 -8.32
C ALA A 36 -7.43 10.15 -9.01
N MET A 37 -6.58 10.97 -8.38
CA MET A 37 -6.26 12.33 -8.86
C MET A 37 -5.08 12.38 -9.84
N SER A 38 -4.07 11.53 -9.64
CA SER A 38 -2.78 11.58 -10.34
C SER A 38 -2.48 10.32 -11.16
N ASP A 39 -3.44 9.39 -11.20
CA ASP A 39 -3.28 8.06 -11.78
C ASP A 39 -2.21 7.19 -11.08
N ILE A 40 -2.11 5.92 -11.50
CA ILE A 40 -1.36 4.91 -10.77
C ILE A 40 0.17 5.15 -10.80
N LEU A 41 0.77 5.38 -11.97
CA LEU A 41 2.23 5.48 -12.09
C LEU A 41 2.83 6.67 -11.31
N PRO A 42 2.31 7.91 -11.44
CA PRO A 42 2.80 9.02 -10.64
C PRO A 42 2.60 8.80 -9.14
N THR A 43 1.47 8.19 -8.75
CA THR A 43 1.20 7.88 -7.34
C THR A 43 2.21 6.88 -6.77
N LEU A 44 2.47 5.80 -7.50
CA LEU A 44 3.43 4.79 -7.06
C LEU A 44 4.84 5.41 -6.97
N ALA A 45 5.24 6.25 -7.93
CA ALA A 45 6.51 6.97 -7.88
C ALA A 45 6.61 7.88 -6.64
N ILE A 46 5.57 8.65 -6.32
CA ILE A 46 5.53 9.53 -5.14
C ILE A 46 5.59 8.74 -3.84
N TYR A 47 4.90 7.60 -3.76
CA TYR A 47 4.89 6.76 -2.56
C TYR A 47 6.18 5.94 -2.42
N TYR A 48 6.86 5.64 -3.54
CA TYR A 48 8.13 4.94 -3.56
C TYR A 48 9.31 5.88 -3.26
N GLN A 49 9.26 7.12 -3.75
CA GLN A 49 10.28 8.15 -3.51
C GLN A 49 10.25 8.61 -2.04
N GLU A 50 11.13 7.97 -1.29
CA GLU A 50 11.59 8.22 0.07
C GLU A 50 12.42 9.47 0.38
N PHE A 51 11.92 10.50 1.10
CA PHE A 51 12.71 11.66 1.57
C PHE A 51 12.81 11.85 3.10
N GLU A 52 12.26 10.96 3.94
CA GLU A 52 12.33 11.14 5.41
C GLU A 52 13.10 10.01 6.13
N GLU A 53 14.24 10.34 6.74
CA GLU A 53 15.10 9.39 7.46
C GLU A 53 14.49 8.86 8.77
N ASN A 54 13.48 9.51 9.36
CA ASN A 54 12.98 9.18 10.71
C ASN A 54 11.43 9.18 10.86
N GLY A 55 10.70 8.98 9.75
CA GLY A 55 9.24 9.12 9.69
C GLY A 55 8.46 7.82 9.46
N ALA A 56 7.15 7.89 9.74
CA ALA A 56 6.18 6.88 9.29
C ALA A 56 6.11 6.94 7.76
N CYS A 57 6.80 6.04 7.04
CA CYS A 57 6.98 6.22 5.60
C CYS A 57 5.83 5.74 4.72
N ARG A 58 5.48 6.55 3.69
CA ARG A 58 4.62 6.21 2.56
C ARG A 58 5.11 4.93 1.87
N ARG A 59 6.43 4.71 1.78
CA ARG A 59 6.98 3.46 1.24
C ARG A 59 6.61 2.22 2.07
N LYS A 60 6.49 2.33 3.39
CA LYS A 60 6.01 1.23 4.25
C LYS A 60 4.53 0.92 3.96
N VAL A 61 3.71 1.94 3.79
CA VAL A 61 2.31 1.77 3.37
C VAL A 61 2.25 1.08 2.00
N LEU A 62 3.05 1.54 1.04
CA LEU A 62 3.11 0.94 -0.29
C LEU A 62 3.63 -0.52 -0.25
N ASN A 63 4.59 -0.83 0.61
CA ASN A 63 5.06 -2.21 0.83
C ASN A 63 3.93 -3.11 1.33
N VAL A 64 3.17 -2.66 2.33
CA VAL A 64 2.02 -3.42 2.83
C VAL A 64 1.00 -3.66 1.72
N VAL A 65 0.63 -2.61 0.98
CA VAL A 65 -0.28 -2.71 -0.16
C VAL A 65 0.23 -3.72 -1.19
N ALA A 66 1.50 -3.61 -1.61
CA ALA A 66 2.07 -4.52 -2.59
C ALA A 66 1.93 -5.98 -2.15
N THR A 67 2.22 -6.29 -0.89
CA THR A 67 2.14 -7.66 -0.36
C THR A 67 0.71 -8.22 -0.25
N MET A 68 -0.31 -7.39 -0.50
CA MET A 68 -1.71 -7.81 -0.55
C MET A 68 -2.16 -8.16 -1.98
N ILE A 69 -1.47 -7.68 -3.00
CA ILE A 69 -1.87 -7.75 -4.42
C ILE A 69 -1.28 -8.99 -5.08
N ASN A 70 -2.11 -9.71 -5.83
CA ASN A 70 -1.66 -10.83 -6.66
C ASN A 70 -1.03 -10.31 -7.95
N LYS A 71 -0.01 -11.01 -8.45
CA LYS A 71 0.57 -10.72 -9.76
C LYS A 71 -0.40 -11.17 -10.86
N PRO A 72 -0.66 -10.34 -11.88
CA PRO A 72 -1.59 -10.70 -12.96
C PRO A 72 -1.17 -11.95 -13.73
N ASP A 73 0.13 -12.13 -13.91
CA ASP A 73 0.71 -13.15 -14.80
C ASP A 73 1.20 -14.41 -14.06
N GLU A 74 1.07 -14.45 -12.73
CA GLU A 74 1.56 -15.54 -11.88
C GLU A 74 0.47 -15.96 -10.88
N GLU A 75 -0.28 -17.02 -11.21
CA GLU A 75 -1.39 -17.48 -10.37
C GLU A 75 -0.92 -17.84 -8.96
N GLY A 76 -1.64 -17.34 -7.95
CA GLY A 76 -1.33 -17.57 -6.54
C GLY A 76 -0.12 -16.80 -6.00
N THR A 77 0.60 -16.04 -6.85
CA THR A 77 1.78 -15.28 -6.44
C THR A 77 1.43 -13.84 -6.15
N LYS A 78 2.02 -13.28 -5.08
CA LYS A 78 1.84 -11.88 -4.68
C LYS A 78 3.10 -11.07 -4.96
N PHE A 79 2.95 -9.76 -5.06
CA PHE A 79 4.12 -8.89 -5.03
C PHE A 79 4.83 -9.01 -3.69
N SER A 80 6.15 -9.06 -3.72
CA SER A 80 6.95 -9.26 -2.50
C SER A 80 7.07 -7.96 -1.68
N ASN A 81 7.09 -6.81 -2.36
CA ASN A 81 7.27 -5.49 -1.77
C ASN A 81 6.93 -4.38 -2.80
N ALA A 82 7.06 -3.12 -2.39
CA ALA A 82 6.81 -1.95 -3.24
C ALA A 82 7.74 -1.86 -4.46
N GLU A 83 8.97 -2.35 -4.37
CA GLU A 83 9.92 -2.34 -5.49
C GLU A 83 9.48 -3.32 -6.58
N ASP A 84 9.07 -4.53 -6.20
CA ASP A 84 8.52 -5.54 -7.11
C ASP A 84 7.26 -5.01 -7.83
N LEU A 85 6.35 -4.38 -7.08
CA LEU A 85 5.17 -3.71 -7.64
C LEU A 85 5.54 -2.57 -8.60
N MET A 86 6.51 -1.73 -8.24
CA MET A 86 6.99 -0.63 -9.09
C MET A 86 7.61 -1.15 -10.39
N ARG A 87 8.47 -2.16 -10.30
CA ARG A 87 9.12 -2.79 -11.47
C ARG A 87 8.11 -3.38 -12.43
N TYR A 88 7.07 -4.04 -11.90
CA TYR A 88 5.97 -4.53 -12.71
C TYR A 88 5.22 -3.37 -13.38
N ALA A 89 4.83 -2.34 -12.63
CA ALA A 89 4.03 -1.24 -13.15
C ALA A 89 4.72 -0.45 -14.28
N VAL A 90 6.04 -0.29 -14.23
CA VAL A 90 6.80 0.38 -15.31
C VAL A 90 7.13 -0.55 -16.49
N GLY A 91 6.77 -1.83 -16.40
CA GLY A 91 6.94 -2.81 -17.46
C GLY A 91 6.08 -2.51 -18.68
N ARG A 92 6.54 -2.97 -19.86
CA ARG A 92 5.88 -2.71 -21.15
C ARG A 92 4.47 -3.32 -21.23
N ASP A 93 4.30 -4.50 -20.63
CA ASP A 93 3.08 -5.30 -20.71
C ASP A 93 2.27 -5.25 -19.40
N ALA A 94 2.52 -4.24 -18.56
CA ALA A 94 1.87 -4.11 -17.26
C ALA A 94 0.37 -3.86 -17.40
N ASP A 95 -0.47 -4.67 -16.72
CA ASP A 95 -1.89 -4.36 -16.60
C ASP A 95 -2.12 -3.25 -15.55
N LEU A 96 -1.91 -2.01 -15.99
CA LEU A 96 -2.06 -0.83 -15.13
C LEU A 96 -3.49 -0.64 -14.61
N GLN A 97 -4.51 -1.11 -15.34
CA GLN A 97 -5.90 -1.02 -14.88
C GLN A 97 -6.17 -1.99 -13.73
N TYR A 98 -5.66 -3.22 -13.83
CA TYR A 98 -5.67 -4.17 -12.73
C TYR A 98 -4.94 -3.61 -11.52
N ILE A 99 -3.70 -3.13 -11.70
CA ILE A 99 -2.89 -2.59 -10.59
C ILE A 99 -3.59 -1.39 -9.93
N LYS A 100 -4.14 -0.47 -10.74
CA LYS A 100 -4.90 0.67 -10.25
C LYS A 100 -6.06 0.23 -9.35
N ARG A 101 -6.87 -0.71 -9.80
CA ARG A 101 -8.00 -1.25 -9.04
C ARG A 101 -7.53 -1.92 -7.75
N GLN A 102 -6.54 -2.81 -7.83
CA GLN A 102 -6.03 -3.54 -6.67
C GLN A 102 -5.42 -2.62 -5.61
N VAL A 103 -4.66 -1.60 -6.03
CA VAL A 103 -4.07 -0.61 -5.11
C VAL A 103 -5.17 0.20 -4.41
N ILE A 104 -6.20 0.62 -5.13
CA ILE A 104 -7.36 1.33 -4.53
C ILE A 104 -8.07 0.43 -3.51
N ASP A 105 -8.41 -0.79 -3.90
CA ASP A 105 -9.14 -1.73 -3.03
C ASP A 105 -8.33 -2.08 -1.76
N CYS A 106 -7.03 -2.31 -1.90
CA CYS A 106 -6.14 -2.56 -0.76
C CYS A 106 -5.98 -1.32 0.14
N ALA A 107 -5.86 -0.13 -0.44
CA ALA A 107 -5.76 1.12 0.31
C ALA A 107 -7.04 1.40 1.12
N ILE A 108 -8.22 1.15 0.53
CA ILE A 108 -9.51 1.25 1.23
C ILE A 108 -9.57 0.25 2.38
N ALA A 109 -9.19 -1.01 2.14
CA ALA A 109 -9.18 -2.04 3.19
C ALA A 109 -8.24 -1.65 4.35
N LEU A 110 -7.04 -1.18 4.04
CA LEU A 110 -6.09 -0.68 5.03
C LEU A 110 -6.67 0.47 5.84
N LYS A 111 -7.29 1.45 5.19
CA LYS A 111 -7.94 2.58 5.87
C LYS A 111 -9.03 2.12 6.85
N HIS A 112 -9.84 1.14 6.47
CA HIS A 112 -10.85 0.57 7.36
C HIS A 112 -10.23 -0.09 8.59
N VAL A 113 -9.15 -0.84 8.42
CA VAL A 113 -8.44 -1.51 9.52
C VAL A 113 -7.70 -0.52 10.41
N VAL A 114 -6.98 0.45 9.85
CA VAL A 114 -6.24 1.45 10.64
C VAL A 114 -7.17 2.22 11.58
N ARG A 115 -8.43 2.46 11.18
CA ARG A 115 -9.44 3.13 12.00
C ARG A 115 -9.97 2.32 13.18
N THR A 116 -9.70 1.01 13.24
CA THR A 116 -10.07 0.19 14.41
C THR A 116 -9.02 0.19 15.50
N TYR A 117 -7.86 0.82 15.25
CA TYR A 117 -6.74 0.92 16.19
C TYR A 117 -6.67 2.27 16.90
N ASN A 118 -5.97 2.30 18.03
CA ASN A 118 -5.70 3.54 18.76
C ASN A 118 -4.67 4.38 18.02
N LEU A 119 -5.04 5.60 17.67
CA LEU A 119 -4.15 6.53 16.99
C LEU A 119 -3.25 7.25 18.01
N VAL A 120 -1.95 6.96 17.99
CA VAL A 120 -0.94 7.57 18.88
C VAL A 120 -0.01 8.54 18.17
#